data_AF-A0A2M6ZJS5-F1
#
_entry.id   AF-A0A2M6ZJS5-F1
#
_cell.length_a   1.000
_cell.length_b   1.000
_cell.length_c   1.000
_cell.angle_alpha   90.00
_cell.angle_beta   90.00
_cell.angle_gamma   90.00
#
_symmetry.space_group_name_H-M   'P 1'
#
loop_
_entity.id
_entity.type
_entity.pdbx_description
1 polymer ?
#
loop_
_entity_poly.entity_id
_entity_poly.type
_entity_poly.pdbx_seq_one_letter_code
_entity_poly.pdbx_strand_id
1 'polypeptide(L)' 'GVNRVILSEALGLPLDHLFRLDQNYGCLNIIDYFPDMAVVRLINGGVNGVAAA' A
#
# COMPACT_ATOMS: atom_id res chain seq x y z
N GLY A 1 -3.64 2.97 10.38
CA GLY A 1 -2.84 4.15 10.03
C GLY A 1 -3.21 4.65 8.65
N VAL A 2 -2.88 5.91 8.32
CA VAL A 2 -3.30 6.58 7.06
C VAL A 2 -2.88 5.80 5.81
N ASN A 3 -1.64 5.28 5.76
CA ASN A 3 -1.15 4.51 4.60
C ASN A 3 -2.04 3.30 4.28
N ARG A 4 -2.50 2.56 5.30
CA ARG A 4 -3.38 1.40 5.10
C ARG A 4 -4.72 1.81 4.50
N VAL A 5 -5.22 3.00 4.83
CA VAL A 5 -6.50 3.51 4.30
C VAL A 5 -6.34 3.84 2.81
N ILE A 6 -5.27 4.55 2.46
CA ILE A 6 -4.92 4.87 1.06
C ILE A 6 -4.74 3.59 0.24
N LEU A 7 -3.98 2.61 0.77
CA LEU A 7 -3.78 1.32 0.09
C LEU A 7 -5.07 0.52 -0.04
N SER A 8 -5.95 0.55 0.95
CA SER A 8 -7.24 -0.15 0.88
C SER A 8 -8.13 0.47 -0.19
N GLU A 9 -8.21 1.80 -0.24
CA GLU A 9 -8.94 2.53 -1.28
C GLU A 9 -8.38 2.22 -2.68
N ALA A 10 -7.07 2.36 -2.87
CA ALA A 10 -6.40 2.07 -4.15
C ALA A 10 -6.55 0.61 -4.62
N LEU A 11 -6.63 -0.35 -3.69
CA LEU A 11 -6.84 -1.78 -3.99
C LEU A 11 -8.33 -2.17 -4.09
N GLY A 12 -9.26 -1.26 -3.82
CA GLY A 12 -10.68 -1.58 -3.72
C GLY A 12 -11.02 -2.53 -2.55
N LEU A 13 -10.19 -2.56 -1.51
CA LEU A 13 -10.41 -3.37 -0.32
C LEU A 13 -11.41 -2.69 0.62
N PRO A 14 -12.40 -3.43 1.14
CA PRO A 14 -13.28 -2.90 2.16
C PRO A 14 -12.52 -2.59 3.47
N LEU A 15 -12.93 -1.53 4.20
CA LEU A 15 -12.17 -0.99 5.34
C LEU A 15 -12.07 -1.91 6.56
N ASP A 16 -12.94 -2.90 6.70
CA ASP A 16 -12.82 -3.97 7.69
C ASP A 16 -11.60 -4.88 7.45
N HIS A 17 -11.03 -4.85 6.24
CA HIS A 17 -9.76 -5.52 5.92
C HIS A 17 -8.51 -4.67 6.21
N LEU A 18 -8.66 -3.42 6.67
CA LEU A 18 -7.56 -2.47 6.90
C LEU A 18 -6.44 -3.04 7.78
N PHE A 19 -6.82 -3.79 8.82
CA PHE A 19 -5.86 -4.37 9.78
C PHE A 19 -5.12 -5.61 9.24
N ARG A 20 -5.50 -6.13 8.07
CA ARG A 20 -4.80 -7.23 7.38
C ARG A 20 -3.59 -6.74 6.58
N LEU A 21 -3.47 -5.42 6.33
CA LEU A 21 -2.31 -4.83 5.67
C LEU A 21 -1.26 -4.47 6.73
N ASP A 22 -0.14 -5.18 6.74
CA ASP A 22 1.00 -4.74 7.55
C ASP A 22 1.77 -3.60 6.87
N GLN A 23 2.34 -2.70 7.66
CA GLN A 23 3.10 -1.55 7.18
C GLN A 23 4.32 -1.34 8.07
N ASN A 24 5.50 -1.71 7.56
CA ASN A 24 6.75 -1.52 8.28
C ASN A 24 7.02 -0.02 8.46
N TYR A 25 7.68 0.34 9.56
CA TYR A 25 8.06 1.72 9.79
C TYR A 25 9.05 2.20 8.70
N GLY A 26 8.76 3.35 8.08
CA GLY A 26 9.61 3.94 7.06
C GLY A 26 9.62 3.24 5.70
N CYS A 27 8.69 2.30 5.45
CA CYS A 27 8.61 1.63 4.15
C CYS A 27 8.08 2.54 3.03
N LEU A 28 8.43 2.17 1.80
CA LEU A 28 7.98 2.80 0.56
C LEU A 28 6.79 2.03 -0.02
N ASN A 29 5.71 2.75 -0.35
CA ASN A 29 4.63 2.24 -1.18
C ASN A 29 4.58 3.06 -2.47
N ILE A 30 4.30 2.41 -3.61
CA ILE A 30 4.20 3.06 -4.92
C ILE A 30 2.84 2.77 -5.50
N ILE A 31 2.09 3.81 -5.82
CA ILE A 31 0.75 3.74 -6.40
C ILE A 31 0.72 4.62 -7.63
N ASP A 32 0.31 4.05 -8.76
CA ASP A 32 0.01 4.81 -9.96
C ASP A 32 -1.50 5.04 -10.04
N TYR A 33 -1.91 6.30 -10.19
CA TYR A 33 -3.29 6.68 -10.38
C TYR A 33 -3.57 6.96 -11.86
N PHE A 34 -4.60 6.29 -12.38
CA PHE A 34 -5.19 6.51 -13.69
C PHE A 34 -6.61 7.07 -13.50
N PRO A 35 -7.23 7.64 -14.55
CA PRO A 35 -8.58 8.22 -14.44
C PRO A 35 -9.63 7.28 -13.83
N ASP A 36 -9.57 5.98 -14.15
CA ASP A 36 -10.59 5.00 -13.78
C ASP A 36 -10.12 3.94 -12.77
N MET A 37 -8.82 3.91 -12.45
CA MET A 37 -8.24 2.89 -11.57
C MET A 37 -6.92 3.32 -10.94
N ALA A 38 -6.53 2.63 -9.86
CA ALA A 38 -5.20 2.71 -9.30
C ALA A 38 -4.46 1.37 -9.46
N VAL A 39 -3.14 1.43 -9.62
CA VAL A 39 -2.25 0.26 -9.62
C VAL A 39 -1.26 0.41 -8.49
N VAL A 40 -1.40 -0.45 -7.47
CA VAL A 40 -0.40 -0.53 -6.39
C VAL A 40 0.78 -1.38 -6.88
N ARG A 41 1.90 -0.72 -7.18
CA ARG A 41 3.11 -1.35 -7.74
C ARG A 41 4.01 -1.95 -6.69
N LEU A 42 4.03 -1.36 -5.49
CA LEU A 42 4.89 -1.76 -4.40
C LEU A 42 4.19 -1.51 -3.08
N ILE A 43 4.23 -2.52 -2.20
CA ILE A 43 3.81 -2.42 -0.80
C ILE A 43 5.00 -2.84 0.05
N ASN A 44 5.27 -2.10 1.13
CA ASN A 44 6.35 -2.40 2.08
C ASN A 44 7.76 -2.48 1.46
N GLY A 45 8.05 -1.63 0.47
CA GLY A 45 9.41 -1.51 -0.07
C GLY A 45 10.41 -1.01 0.97
N GLY A 46 11.53 -1.71 1.12
CA GLY A 46 12.71 -1.26 1.84
C GLY A 46 13.76 -0.64 0.91
N VAL A 47 15.00 -0.50 1.40
CA VAL A 47 16.12 -0.03 0.58
C VAL A 47 16.29 -0.94 -0.64
N ASN A 48 16.43 -0.36 -1.84
CA ASN A 48 16.50 -1.08 -3.12
C ASN A 48 15.23 -1.87 -3.51
N GLY A 49 14.07 -1.59 -2.91
CA GLY A 49 12.80 -2.26 -3.27
C GLY A 49 12.65 -3.67 -2.73
N VAL A 50 13.57 -4.13 -1.87
CA VAL A 50 13.45 -5.42 -1.18
C VAL A 50 12.47 -5.24 -0.02
N ALA A 51 11.53 -6.16 0.16
CA ALA A 51 10.65 -6.15 1.33
C ALA A 51 11.51 -6.17 2.60
N ALA A 52 11.23 -5.25 3.54
CA ALA A 52 11.86 -5.30 4.84
C ALA A 52 11.49 -6.63 5.50
N ALA A 53 12.51 -7.45 5.83
CA ALA A 53 12.34 -8.76 6.47
C ALA A 53 11.71 -8.65 7.86
#